data_AF-A0A0L6UKI8-F1
#
_entry.id   AF-A0A0L6UKI8-F1
#
_cell.length_a   1.000
_cell.length_b   1.000
_cell.length_c   1.000
_cell.angle_alpha   90.00
_cell.angle_beta   90.00
_cell.angle_gamma   90.00
#
_symmetry.space_group_name_H-M   'P 1'
#
loop_
_entity.id
_entity.type
_entity.pdbx_description
1 polymer ?
#
loop_
_entity_poly.entity_id
_entity_poly.type
_entity_poly.pdbx_seq_one_letter_code
_entity_poly.pdbx_strand_id
1 'polypeptide(L)' 'MLFVIAVRNGLILELFDVTAAYLHREIDEDIWVKVPDRMLVPEEHRGKSLKLDKGLYGTKQGGRCWWK' A
#
# COMPACT_ATOMS: atom_id res chain seq x y z
N MET A 1 -15.58 12.20 13.74
CA MET A 1 -16.55 11.58 14.68
C MET A 1 -15.86 10.86 15.85
N LEU A 2 -14.80 10.06 15.63
CA LEU A 2 -14.08 9.33 16.70
C LEU A 2 -13.54 10.22 17.83
N PHE A 3 -12.85 11.32 17.50
CA PHE A 3 -12.30 12.24 18.53
C PHE A 3 -13.37 12.84 19.46
N VAL A 4 -14.53 13.22 18.90
CA VAL A 4 -15.64 13.78 19.68
C VAL A 4 -16.21 12.75 20.66
N ILE A 5 -16.31 11.49 20.25
CA ILE A 5 -16.79 10.41 21.10
C ILE A 5 -15.79 10.14 22.23
N ALA A 6 -14.50 10.08 21.93
CA ALA A 6 -13.48 9.84 22.95
C ALA A 6 -13.46 10.94 24.02
N VAL A 7 -13.49 12.21 23.60
CA VAL A 7 -13.57 13.36 24.52
C VAL A 7 -14.84 13.31 25.38
N ARG A 8 -16.00 13.02 24.79
CA ARG A 8 -17.27 12.93 25.53
C ARG A 8 -17.24 11.84 26.61
N ASN A 9 -16.50 10.76 26.39
CA ASN A 9 -16.44 9.62 27.30
C ASN A 9 -15.19 9.60 28.20
N GLY A 10 -14.35 10.65 28.16
CA GLY A 10 -13.12 10.71 28.95
C GLY A 10 -12.09 9.63 28.58
N LEU A 11 -12.10 9.16 27.34
CA LEU A 11 -11.19 8.13 26.85
C LEU A 11 -9.83 8.72 26.44
N ILE A 12 -8.76 8.00 26.74
CA ILE A 12 -7.41 8.33 26.27
C ILE A 12 -7.31 7.98 24.78
N LEU A 13 -6.70 8.88 24.00
CA LEU A 13 -6.48 8.73 22.57
C LEU A 13 -4.99 8.55 22.30
N GLU A 14 -4.65 7.51 21.57
CA GLU A 14 -3.32 7.28 21.02
C GLU A 14 -3.42 7.22 19.50
N LEU A 15 -2.50 7.88 18.81
CA LEU A 15 -2.44 7.94 17.36
C LEU A 15 -1.06 7.47 16.90
N PHE A 16 -1.02 6.64 15.88
CA PHE A 16 0.23 6.19 15.27
C PHE A 16 0.12 6.28 13.75
N ASP A 17 1.26 6.59 13.12
CA ASP A 17 1.43 6.51 11.68
C ASP A 17 2.39 5.36 11.37
N VAL A 18 1.98 4.48 10.45
CA VAL A 18 2.76 3.29 10.10
C VAL A 18 3.54 3.58 8.83
N THR A 19 4.85 3.69 8.97
CA THR A 19 5.76 3.83 7.82
C THR A 19 5.60 2.64 6.88
N ALA A 20 5.39 2.90 5.60
CA ALA A 20 5.29 1.87 4.56
C ALA A 20 4.23 0.77 4.86
N ALA A 21 3.09 1.13 5.45
CA ALA A 21 2.00 0.21 5.80
C ALA A 21 1.70 -0.84 4.70
N TYR A 22 1.62 -0.43 3.43
CA TYR A 22 1.26 -1.34 2.34
C TYR A 22 2.37 -2.34 1.94
N LEU A 23 3.62 -2.11 2.34
CA LEU A 23 4.75 -3.02 2.08
C LEU A 23 4.89 -4.12 3.14
N HIS A 24 4.01 -4.17 4.15
CA HIS A 24 4.05 -5.20 5.19
C HIS A 24 3.31 -6.48 4.79
N ARG A 25 2.46 -6.45 3.76
CA ARG A 25 1.65 -7.59 3.32
C ARG A 25 1.90 -7.91 1.85
N GLU A 26 1.85 -9.20 1.56
CA GLU A 26 1.80 -9.72 0.19
C GLU A 26 0.44 -9.43 -0.44
N ILE A 27 0.41 -9.35 -1.77
CA ILE A 27 -0.82 -9.14 -2.51
C ILE A 27 -1.41 -10.48 -2.96
N ASP A 28 -2.70 -10.69 -2.69
CA ASP A 28 -3.39 -11.94 -3.03
C ASP A 28 -3.64 -12.06 -4.54
N GLU A 29 -3.67 -10.94 -5.26
CA GLU A 29 -4.05 -10.87 -6.66
C GLU A 29 -2.87 -10.55 -7.58
N ASP A 30 -2.88 -11.11 -8.80
CA ASP A 30 -1.88 -10.82 -9.82
C ASP A 30 -2.06 -9.40 -10.39
N ILE A 31 -1.29 -8.45 -9.85
CA ILE A 31 -1.23 -7.08 -10.35
C ILE A 31 0.04 -6.84 -11.12
N TRP A 32 -0.14 -6.29 -12.33
CA TRP A 32 0.93 -5.89 -13.21
C TRP A 32 0.90 -4.38 -13.43
N VAL A 33 2.06 -3.74 -13.37
CA VAL A 33 2.22 -2.29 -13.59
C VAL A 33 3.18 -2.01 -14.73
N LYS A 34 2.96 -0.89 -15.42
CA LYS A 34 3.92 -0.37 -16.38
C LYS A 34 5.24 -0.10 -15.66
N VAL A 35 6.35 -0.45 -16.30
CA VAL A 35 7.66 -0.04 -15.81
C VAL A 35 7.75 1.49 -15.77
N PRO A 36 8.23 2.10 -14.66
CA PRO A 36 8.41 3.54 -14.57
C PRO A 36 9.35 4.07 -15.67
N ASP A 37 9.04 5.23 -16.25
CA ASP A 37 9.74 5.76 -17.43
C ASP A 37 11.26 5.98 -17.26
N ARG A 38 11.73 6.07 -16.01
CA ARG A 38 13.15 6.31 -15.67
C ARG A 38 13.82 5.10 -15.01
N MET A 39 13.15 3.96 -14.96
CA MET A 39 13.76 2.73 -14.46
C MET A 39 14.64 2.12 -15.55
N LEU A 40 15.89 1.78 -15.20
CA LEU A 40 16.76 1.03 -16.10
C LEU A 40 16.23 -0.41 -16.20
N VAL A 41 15.94 -0.84 -17.43
CA VAL A 41 15.45 -2.19 -17.72
C VAL A 41 16.49 -2.90 -18.59
N PRO A 42 16.93 -4.10 -18.21
CA PRO A 42 17.78 -4.92 -19.07
C PRO A 42 17.12 -5.20 -20.43
N GLU A 43 17.93 -5.40 -21.48
CA GLU A 43 17.44 -5.55 -22.86
C GLU A 43 16.45 -6.72 -22.98
N GLU A 44 16.77 -7.83 -22.32
CA GLU A 44 15.97 -9.06 -22.27
C GLU A 44 14.59 -8.90 -21.60
N HIS A 45 14.38 -7.77 -20.93
CA HIS A 45 13.13 -7.42 -20.25
C HIS A 45 12.42 -6.21 -20.86
N ARG A 46 12.91 -5.64 -21.96
CA ARG A 46 12.21 -4.54 -22.64
C ARG A 46 10.79 -4.94 -23.05
N GLY A 47 9.86 -3.99 -22.89
CA GLY A 47 8.45 -4.16 -23.23
C GLY A 47 7.65 -5.02 -22.23
N LYS A 48 8.27 -5.54 -21.17
CA LYS A 48 7.58 -6.28 -20.11
C LYS A 48 6.97 -5.35 -19.05
N SER A 49 6.05 -5.89 -18.27
CA SER A 49 5.47 -5.26 -17.09
C SER A 49 6.09 -5.80 -15.80
N LEU A 50 5.94 -5.08 -14.70
CA LEU A 50 6.37 -5.54 -13.37
C LEU A 50 5.19 -6.15 -12.63
N LYS A 51 5.38 -7.32 -12.02
CA LYS A 51 4.42 -7.87 -11.07
C LYS A 51 4.65 -7.24 -9.70
N LEU A 52 3.57 -6.85 -9.03
CA LEU A 52 3.66 -6.42 -7.63
C LEU A 52 3.54 -7.65 -6.73
N ASP A 53 4.51 -7.83 -5.83
CA ASP A 53 4.45 -8.87 -4.79
C ASP A 53 3.78 -8.36 -3.51
N LYS A 54 3.72 -7.03 -3.34
CA LYS A 54 3.19 -6.35 -2.16
C LYS A 54 2.25 -5.21 -2.54
N GLY A 55 1.48 -4.75 -1.55
CA GLY A 55 0.63 -3.58 -1.71
C GLY A 55 1.43 -2.33 -2.09
N LEU A 56 0.94 -1.59 -3.09
CA LEU A 56 1.55 -0.33 -3.54
C LEU A 56 0.57 0.83 -3.40
N TYR A 57 1.07 1.98 -2.95
CA TYR A 57 0.31 3.22 -2.88
C TYR A 57 -0.27 3.61 -4.26
N GLY A 58 -1.50 4.12 -4.26
CA GLY A 58 -2.19 4.50 -5.50
C GLY A 58 -2.88 3.34 -6.23
N THR A 59 -2.68 2.10 -5.81
CA THR A 59 -3.48 0.96 -6.30
C THR A 59 -4.76 0.81 -5.48
N LYS A 60 -5.84 0.28 -6.08
CA LYS A 60 -7.09 -0.02 -5.35
C LYS A 60 -6.89 -1.12 -4.29
N GLN A 61 -5.84 -1.92 -4.44
CA GLN A 61 -5.53 -3.07 -3.59
C GLN A 61 -4.64 -2.72 -2.41
N GLY A 62 -3.83 -1.65 -2.47
CA GLY A 62 -2.95 -1.24 -1.37
C GLY A 62 -3.68 -1.11 -0.03
N GLY A 63 -4.83 -0.44 -0.01
CA GLY A 63 -5.65 -0.33 1.20
C GLY A 63 -6.24 -1.65 1.69
N ARG A 64 -6.56 -2.59 0.78
CA ARG A 64 -7.06 -3.93 1.14
C ARG A 64 -5.97 -4.81 1.73
N CYS A 65 -4.74 -4.66 1.28
CA CYS A 65 -3.60 -5.44 1.77
C CYS A 65 -3.26 -5.11 3.24
N TRP A 66 -3.60 -3.90 3.72
CA TRP A 66 -3.27 -3.48 5.09
C TRP A 66 -4.12 -4.13 6.19
N TRP A 67 -5.42 -4.34 5.94
CA TRP A 67 -6.38 -4.73 6.99
C TRP A 67 -6.93 -6.17 6.85
N LYS A 68 -6.69 -6.83 5.72
CA LYS A 68 -6.96 -8.27 5.59
C LYS A 68 -6.00 -9.07 6.47
#